data_AF-A0A1U7I7C4-F1
#
_entry.id   AF-A0A1U7I7C4-F1
#
_cell.length_a   1.000
_cell.length_b   1.000
_cell.length_c   1.000
_cell.angle_alpha   90.00
_cell.angle_beta   90.00
_cell.angle_gamma   90.00
#
_symmetry.space_group_name_H-M   'P 1'
#
loop_
_entity.id
_entity.type
_entity.pdbx_description
1 polymer ?
#
loop_
_entity_poly.entity_id
_entity_poly.type
_entity_poly.pdbx_seq_one_letter_code
_entity_poly.pdbx_strand_id
1 'polypeptide(L)' 'MKLRQNINAFIRPGEQKGYVAECLEISVVTQGDTLDEVEKNVVEAVTLHLEDEDPGEFGLVAKPTIILTFELQPEYA' A
#
# COMPACT_ATOMS: atom_id res chain seq x y z
N MET A 1 0.08 22.20 -9.60
CA MET A 1 -0.07 21.41 -8.37
C MET A 1 1.22 20.63 -8.15
N LYS A 2 1.74 20.48 -6.93
CA LYS A 2 2.95 19.67 -6.68
C LYS A 2 2.53 18.21 -6.56
N LEU A 3 3.00 17.36 -7.48
CA LEU A 3 2.72 15.93 -7.46
C LEU A 3 3.48 15.24 -6.32
N ARG A 4 2.87 14.21 -5.73
CA ARG A 4 3.46 13.37 -4.69
C ARG A 4 4.35 12.31 -5.31
N GLN A 5 5.47 12.01 -4.65
CA GLN A 5 6.43 11.01 -5.12
C GLN A 5 6.13 9.61 -4.58
N ASN A 6 5.29 9.50 -3.55
CA ASN A 6 5.14 8.29 -2.78
C ASN A 6 3.66 7.87 -2.69
N ILE A 7 3.43 6.57 -2.72
CA ILE A 7 2.21 5.92 -2.25
C ILE A 7 2.53 5.29 -0.89
N ASN A 8 1.80 5.66 0.14
CA ASN A 8 1.97 5.13 1.49
C ASN A 8 0.97 4.00 1.69
N ALA A 9 1.47 2.80 1.94
CA ALA A 9 0.69 1.61 2.25
C ALA A 9 0.89 1.25 3.72
N PHE A 10 -0.20 1.22 4.49
CA PHE A 10 -0.19 0.86 5.91
C PHE A 10 -0.60 -0.58 6.10
N ILE A 11 0.30 -1.38 6.66
CA ILE A 11 0.07 -2.78 7.01
C ILE A 11 -0.38 -2.86 8.47
N ARG A 12 -1.48 -3.58 8.70
CA ARG A 12 -2.02 -3.91 10.03
C ARG A 12 -2.37 -5.39 10.12
N PRO A 13 -2.37 -6.00 11.32
CA PRO A 13 -2.92 -7.34 11.51
C PRO A 13 -4.37 -7.42 11.01
N GLY A 14 -4.71 -8.49 10.30
CA GLY A 14 -6.08 -8.76 9.88
C GLY A 14 -6.97 -9.17 11.07
N GLU A 15 -8.28 -8.96 10.94
CA GLU A 15 -9.22 -9.25 12.05
C GLU A 15 -9.25 -10.73 12.47
N GLN A 16 -9.05 -11.65 11.52
CA GLN A 16 -9.08 -13.09 11.78
C GLN A 16 -7.71 -13.74 11.65
N LYS A 17 -6.95 -13.39 10.61
CA LYS A 17 -5.61 -13.92 10.31
C LYS A 17 -4.87 -12.99 9.34
N GLY A 18 -3.56 -13.21 9.23
CA GLY A 18 -2.71 -12.53 8.26
C GLY A 18 -2.62 -11.02 8.48
N TYR A 19 -2.38 -10.30 7.40
CA TYR A 19 -2.17 -8.86 7.38
C TYR A 19 -3.00 -8.21 6.27
N VAL A 20 -3.41 -6.97 6.49
CA VAL A 20 -4.11 -6.13 5.52
C VAL A 20 -3.25 -4.90 5.27
N ALA A 21 -3.07 -4.54 3.99
CA ALA A 21 -2.42 -3.32 3.56
C ALA A 21 -3.40 -2.38 2.86
N GLU A 22 -3.35 -1.10 3.20
CA GLU A 22 -4.20 -0.05 2.63
C GLU A 22 -3.35 1.11 2.13
N CYS A 23 -3.54 1.51 0.87
CA CYS A 23 -2.88 2.66 0.27
C CYS A 23 -3.66 3.95 0.55
N LEU A 24 -2.98 5.02 0.95
CA LEU A 24 -3.65 6.29 1.31
C LEU A 24 -3.96 7.18 0.10
N GLU A 25 -3.13 7.11 -0.94
CA GLU A 25 -3.24 7.97 -2.11
C GLU A 25 -4.18 7.42 -3.19
N ILE A 26 -4.47 6.12 -3.17
CA ILE A 26 -5.25 5.41 -4.18
C ILE A 26 -6.14 4.37 -3.53
N SER A 27 -7.24 4.02 -4.20
CA SER A 27 -8.25 3.08 -3.69
C SER A 27 -7.79 1.62 -3.81
N VAL A 28 -6.68 1.29 -3.17
CA VAL A 28 -6.06 -0.04 -3.18
C VAL A 28 -5.97 -0.58 -1.77
N VAL A 29 -6.61 -1.73 -1.55
CA VAL A 29 -6.50 -2.52 -0.33
C VAL A 29 -6.16 -3.96 -0.73
N THR A 30 -5.20 -4.56 -0.04
CA THR A 30 -4.80 -5.96 -0.26
C THR A 30 -4.59 -6.68 1.08
N GLN A 31 -4.46 -8.00 1.04
CA GLN A 31 -4.22 -8.82 2.22
C GLN A 31 -3.28 -9.97 1.87
N GLY A 32 -2.68 -10.59 2.88
CA GLY A 32 -1.87 -11.80 2.73
C GLY A 32 -1.61 -12.47 4.07
N ASP A 33 -1.21 -13.74 4.06
CA ASP A 33 -0.94 -14.51 5.26
C ASP A 33 0.42 -14.15 5.88
N THR A 34 1.33 -13.55 5.11
CA THR A 34 2.68 -13.09 5.55
C THR A 34 3.00 -11.68 5.07
N LEU A 35 3.96 -11.01 5.71
CA LEU A 35 4.40 -9.68 5.27
C LEU A 35 4.97 -9.69 3.84
N ASP A 36 5.75 -10.72 3.48
CA ASP A 36 6.30 -10.89 2.13
C ASP A 36 5.20 -11.06 1.07
N GLU A 37 4.11 -11.73 1.43
CA GLU A 37 2.95 -11.87 0.55
C GLU A 37 2.21 -10.54 0.39
N VAL A 38 2.03 -9.80 1.47
CA VAL A 38 1.40 -8.47 1.44
C VAL A 38 2.21 -7.50 0.61
N GLU A 39 3.54 -7.50 0.74
CA GLU A 39 4.43 -6.67 -0.10
C GLU A 39 4.18 -6.93 -1.59
N LYS A 40 4.19 -8.20 -2.00
CA LYS A 40 3.95 -8.59 -3.40
C LYS A 40 2.57 -8.18 -3.87
N ASN A 41 1.55 -8.44 -3.06
CA ASN A 41 0.17 -8.12 -3.38
C ASN A 41 -0.04 -6.61 -3.52
N VAL A 42 0.59 -5.79 -2.66
CA VAL A 42 0.55 -4.32 -2.79
C VAL A 42 1.19 -3.87 -4.10
N VAL A 43 2.37 -4.38 -4.45
CA VAL A 43 3.03 -4.01 -5.71
C VAL A 43 2.18 -4.38 -6.91
N GLU A 44 1.61 -5.59 -6.92
CA GLU A 44 0.75 -6.05 -8.01
C GLU A 44 -0.51 -5.19 -8.12
N ALA A 45 -1.22 -4.96 -7.01
CA ALA A 45 -2.46 -4.19 -7.02
C ALA A 45 -2.24 -2.72 -7.39
N VAL A 46 -1.16 -2.09 -6.93
CA VAL A 46 -0.79 -0.72 -7.32
C VAL A 46 -0.44 -0.68 -8.81
N THR A 47 0.28 -1.67 -9.32
CA THR A 47 0.65 -1.75 -10.74
C THR A 47 -0.59 -1.88 -11.60
N LEU A 48 -1.51 -2.79 -11.24
CA LEU A 48 -2.78 -3.00 -11.95
C LEU A 48 -3.67 -1.75 -11.89
N HIS A 49 -3.70 -1.05 -10.76
CA HIS A 49 -4.48 0.19 -10.62
C HIS A 49 -3.96 1.28 -11.57
N LEU A 50 -2.64 1.43 -11.69
CA LEU A 50 -2.00 2.50 -12.47
C LEU A 50 -1.75 2.14 -13.95
N GLU A 51 -2.00 0.92 -14.42
CA GLU A 51 -1.62 0.45 -15.76
C GLU A 51 -2.33 1.23 -16.89
N ASP A 52 -3.60 1.54 -16.71
CA ASP A 52 -4.44 2.24 -17.70
C ASP A 52 -4.88 3.65 -17.23
N GLU A 53 -4.30 4.14 -16.13
CA GLU A 53 -4.64 5.44 -15.54
C GLU A 53 -3.49 6.44 -15.67
N ASP A 54 -3.79 7.75 -15.69
CA ASP A 54 -2.77 8.78 -15.51
C ASP A 54 -2.53 9.00 -14.01
N PRO A 55 -1.35 8.67 -13.46
CA PRO A 55 -1.05 8.90 -12.04
C PRO A 55 -1.23 10.37 -11.61
N GLY A 56 -1.15 11.32 -12.56
CA GLY A 56 -1.41 12.73 -12.33
C GLY A 56 -2.81 13.03 -11.82
N GLU A 57 -3.81 12.22 -12.19
CA GLU A 57 -5.21 12.36 -11.73
C GLU A 57 -5.36 12.05 -10.23
N PHE A 58 -4.45 11.22 -9.68
CA PHE A 58 -4.34 10.93 -8.25
C PHE A 58 -3.37 11.89 -7.53
N GLY A 59 -2.83 12.88 -8.24
CA GLY A 59 -1.81 13.77 -7.72
C GLY A 59 -0.45 13.10 -7.51
N LEU A 60 -0.16 12.01 -8.22
CA LEU A 60 1.09 11.26 -8.16
C LEU A 60 2.02 11.61 -9.34
N VAL A 61 3.32 11.41 -9.16
CA VAL A 61 4.27 11.40 -10.28
C VAL A 61 4.08 10.13 -11.13
N ALA A 62 4.54 10.14 -12.38
CA ALA A 62 4.37 9.01 -13.31
C ALA A 62 4.93 7.67 -12.81
N LYS A 63 5.93 7.69 -11.91
CA LYS A 63 6.52 6.49 -11.30
C LYS A 63 6.68 6.72 -9.80
N PRO A 64 5.61 6.58 -9.00
CA PRO A 64 5.70 6.79 -7.57
C PRO A 64 6.46 5.63 -6.91
N THR A 65 7.08 5.91 -5.76
CA THR A 65 7.67 4.88 -4.90
C THR A 65 6.63 4.40 -3.88
N ILE A 66 6.54 3.10 -3.64
CA ILE A 66 5.66 2.57 -2.60
C ILE A 66 6.44 2.54 -1.28
N ILE A 67 5.87 3.12 -0.22
CA ILE A 67 6.40 3.05 1.14
C ILE A 67 5.45 2.19 1.95
N LEU A 68 5.93 1.04 2.40
CA LEU A 68 5.20 0.17 3.33
C LEU A 68 5.52 0.55 4.77
N THR A 69 4.50 0.87 5.55
CA THR A 69 4.60 1.12 6.98
C THR A 69 3.87 0.01 7.70
N PHE A 70 4.57 -0.76 8.54
CA PHE A 70 3.95 -1.81 9.34
C PHE A 70 3.76 -1.33 10.78
N GLU A 71 2.50 -1.27 11.20
CA GLU A 71 2.14 -0.83 12.54
C GLU A 71 2.25 -1.99 13.54
N LEU A 72 3.06 -1.77 14.58
CA LEU A 72 3.29 -2.73 15.65
C LEU A 72 2.89 -2.11 16.98
N GLN A 73 2.25 -2.90 17.84
CA GLN A 73 2.00 -2.50 19.23
C GLN A 73 3.09 -3.09 20.13
N PRO A 74 3.67 -2.30 21.06
CA PRO A 74 4.61 -2.83 22.03
C PRO A 74 3.88 -3.79 22.99
N GLU A 75 4.49 -4.95 23.26
CA GLU A 75 4.04 -5.83 24.33
C GLU A 75 4.70 -5.39 25.65
N TYR A 76 3.91 -4.96 26.63
CA TYR A 76 4.40 -4.68 27.98
C TYR A 76 4.29 -5.95 28.83
N ALA A 77 5.39 -6.29 29.52
CA ALA A 77 5.47 -7.41 30.47
C ALA A 77 4.99 -7.02 31.86
#